data_AF-A0A318T7J3-F1
#
_entry.id   AF-A0A318T7J3-F1
#
_cell.length_a   1.000
_cell.length_b   1.000
_cell.length_c   1.000
_cell.angle_alpha   90.00
_cell.angle_beta   90.00
_cell.angle_gamma   90.00
#
_symmetry.space_group_name_H-M   'P 1'
#
loop_
_entity.id
_entity.type
_entity.pdbx_description
1 polymer ?
#
loop_
_entity_poly.entity_id
_entity_poly.type
_entity_poly.pdbx_seq_one_letter_code
_entity_poly.pdbx_strand_id
1 'polypeptide(L)'
;MTMEIMRASSAPVDIAGQIFQYDYFTDHFRDETFSFREFLIDAESVSCIVDLDSYEPTNVSLLLLDRILQSLGFAVSAYILQQQGRQFKFLFIKGIRWNFAGPIRPGRPVRLQSTYDMQFLSPRKAVCTFDGTVNDGKAAFNVAIEIFSPHEAPWDIETSPIPASN
;
A
#
# COMPACT_ATOMS: atom_id res chain seq x y z
N MET A 1 3.79 15.17 23.27
CA MET A 1 2.87 14.42 22.40
C MET A 1 3.64 13.18 21.95
N THR A 2 3.30 12.02 22.47
CA THR A 2 4.03 10.77 22.24
C THR A 2 3.71 10.30 20.82
N MET A 3 4.73 10.02 20.00
CA MET A 3 4.54 9.47 18.65
C MET A 3 4.15 8.00 18.79
N GLU A 4 2.93 7.66 18.37
CA GLU A 4 2.43 6.29 18.39
C GLU A 4 2.70 5.64 17.03
N ILE A 5 3.53 4.60 17.03
CA ILE A 5 3.80 3.75 15.86
C ILE A 5 2.75 2.65 15.85
N MET A 6 1.97 2.56 14.77
CA MET A 6 0.89 1.59 14.67
C MET A 6 1.19 0.50 13.64
N ARG A 7 0.76 -0.72 13.96
CA ARG A 7 1.11 -1.97 13.30
C ARG A 7 -0.17 -2.79 13.04
N ALA A 8 -0.20 -3.58 11.98
CA ALA A 8 -1.28 -4.56 11.76
C ALA A 8 -1.20 -5.75 12.75
N SER A 9 -2.10 -6.72 12.59
CA SER A 9 -2.08 -8.00 13.32
C SER A 9 -0.70 -8.68 13.24
N SER A 10 -0.29 -9.36 14.31
CA SER A 10 0.98 -10.11 14.33
C SER A 10 0.98 -11.36 13.44
N ALA A 11 -0.19 -11.87 13.07
CA ALA A 11 -0.32 -12.96 12.11
C ALA A 11 -0.54 -12.39 10.69
N PRO A 12 0.16 -12.90 9.66
CA PRO A 12 -0.04 -12.47 8.28
C PRO A 12 -1.49 -12.68 7.83
N VAL A 13 -2.07 -11.65 7.21
CA VAL A 13 -3.40 -11.67 6.62
C VAL A 13 -3.29 -11.44 5.12
N ASP A 14 -3.88 -12.34 4.32
CA ASP A 14 -4.01 -12.11 2.89
C ASP A 14 -5.21 -11.20 2.61
N ILE A 15 -4.94 -10.08 1.95
CA ILE A 15 -5.95 -9.08 1.59
C ILE A 15 -6.10 -8.91 0.08
N ALA A 16 -5.50 -9.76 -0.76
CA ALA A 16 -5.50 -9.59 -2.22
C ALA A 16 -6.91 -9.36 -2.80
N GLY A 17 -7.92 -10.12 -2.35
CA GLY A 17 -9.32 -9.98 -2.79
C GLY A 17 -10.07 -8.74 -2.25
N GLN A 18 -9.43 -7.96 -1.37
CA GLN A 18 -9.98 -6.75 -0.77
C GLN A 18 -9.34 -5.47 -1.32
N ILE A 19 -8.34 -5.60 -2.18
CA ILE A 19 -7.64 -4.46 -2.77
C ILE A 19 -8.49 -3.87 -3.87
N PHE A 20 -9.00 -2.67 -3.63
CA PHE A 20 -9.60 -1.87 -4.69
C PHE A 20 -8.48 -1.30 -5.58
N GLN A 21 -8.29 -1.88 -6.76
CA GLN A 21 -7.46 -1.28 -7.80
C GLN A 21 -8.29 -0.18 -8.47
N TYR A 22 -7.83 1.07 -8.34
CA TYR A 22 -8.47 2.17 -9.04
C TYR A 22 -8.02 2.20 -10.49
N ASP A 23 -8.99 2.30 -11.41
CA ASP A 23 -8.74 2.36 -12.86
C ASP A 23 -7.72 3.44 -13.26
N TYR A 24 -7.68 4.57 -12.53
CA TYR A 24 -6.73 5.65 -12.80
C TYR A 24 -5.25 5.26 -12.62
N PHE A 25 -4.96 4.15 -11.92
CA PHE A 25 -3.58 3.65 -11.82
C PHE A 25 -3.09 3.02 -13.13
N THR A 26 -4.01 2.56 -13.98
CA THR A 26 -3.71 1.95 -15.29
C THR A 26 -4.28 2.74 -16.47
N ASP A 27 -4.99 3.83 -16.20
CA ASP A 27 -5.54 4.71 -17.23
C ASP A 27 -4.41 5.29 -18.09
N HIS A 28 -4.55 5.18 -19.41
CA HIS A 28 -3.55 5.52 -20.45
C HIS A 28 -2.31 4.62 -20.58
N PHE A 29 -2.26 3.43 -19.97
CA PHE A 29 -1.24 2.46 -20.35
C PHE A 29 -1.51 1.87 -21.74
N ARG A 30 -0.44 1.57 -22.47
CA ARG A 30 -0.49 0.91 -23.79
C ARG A 30 -0.74 -0.58 -23.61
N ASP A 31 -1.90 -0.91 -23.05
CA ASP A 31 -2.38 -2.26 -22.75
C ASP A 31 -1.59 -3.00 -21.64
N GLU A 32 -0.73 -2.32 -20.88
CA GLU A 32 -0.09 -2.92 -19.70
C GLU A 32 -1.08 -3.00 -18.53
N THR A 33 -1.10 -4.13 -17.84
CA THR A 33 -1.97 -4.35 -16.67
C THR A 33 -1.21 -5.07 -15.55
N PHE A 34 -1.71 -4.96 -14.33
CA PHE A 34 -1.19 -5.73 -13.21
C PHE A 34 -2.30 -6.13 -12.24
N SER A 35 -2.13 -7.26 -11.57
CA SER A 35 -3.02 -7.74 -10.52
C SER A 35 -2.23 -8.32 -9.35
N PHE A 36 -2.73 -8.09 -8.13
CA PHE A 36 -2.16 -8.72 -6.94
C PHE A 36 -2.69 -10.16 -6.87
N ARG A 37 -1.80 -11.13 -7.08
CA ARG A 37 -2.11 -12.55 -6.88
C ARG A 37 -2.16 -12.89 -5.39
N GLU A 38 -1.20 -12.36 -4.64
CA GLU A 38 -1.08 -12.55 -3.19
C GLU A 38 -0.71 -11.21 -2.55
N PHE A 39 -1.29 -10.90 -1.39
CA PHE A 39 -0.96 -9.70 -0.65
C PHE A 39 -1.06 -9.98 0.86
N LEU A 40 0.08 -10.34 1.44
CA LEU A 40 0.18 -10.62 2.86
C LEU A 40 0.63 -9.37 3.61
N ILE A 41 -0.10 -9.00 4.65
CA ILE A 41 0.28 -7.96 5.59
C ILE A 41 0.31 -8.52 7.00
N ASP A 42 1.38 -8.24 7.73
CA ASP A 42 1.49 -8.47 9.17
C ASP A 42 1.87 -7.17 9.88
N ALA A 43 2.17 -7.24 11.17
CA ALA A 43 2.51 -6.10 12.01
C ALA A 43 3.62 -5.23 11.41
N GLU A 44 4.66 -5.82 10.84
CA GLU A 44 5.88 -5.09 10.46
C GLU A 44 6.17 -5.11 8.97
N SER A 45 5.58 -6.06 8.26
CA SER A 45 5.93 -6.38 6.88
C SER A 45 4.71 -6.49 5.99
N VAL A 46 4.96 -6.22 4.71
CA VAL A 46 4.05 -6.52 3.62
C VAL A 46 4.81 -7.29 2.56
N SER A 47 4.18 -8.32 2.03
CA SER A 47 4.69 -9.06 0.88
C SER A 47 3.60 -9.23 -0.16
N CYS A 48 3.98 -9.06 -1.42
CA CYS A 48 3.05 -9.09 -2.53
C CYS A 48 3.61 -9.93 -3.67
N ILE A 49 2.76 -10.71 -4.31
CA ILE A 49 3.04 -11.30 -5.62
C ILE A 49 2.14 -10.61 -6.63
N VAL A 50 2.76 -9.96 -7.61
CA VAL A 50 2.10 -9.17 -8.63
C VAL A 50 2.26 -9.86 -9.97
N ASP A 51 1.14 -10.19 -10.58
CA ASP A 51 1.09 -10.57 -11.97
C ASP A 51 1.02 -9.32 -12.83
N LEU A 52 1.73 -9.35 -13.93
CA LEU A 52 1.92 -8.22 -14.82
C LEU A 52 1.88 -8.71 -16.26
N ASP A 53 1.06 -8.03 -17.03
CA ASP A 53 1.08 -8.07 -18.48
C ASP A 53 1.72 -6.78 -18.96
N SER A 54 2.90 -6.90 -19.57
CA SER A 54 3.67 -5.75 -20.04
C SER A 54 3.95 -5.94 -21.51
N TYR A 55 3.71 -4.87 -22.28
CA TYR A 55 3.96 -4.83 -23.71
C TYR A 55 5.47 -4.97 -24.02
N GLU A 56 6.32 -4.41 -23.15
CA GLU A 56 7.77 -4.47 -23.33
C GLU A 56 8.29 -5.86 -22.99
N PRO A 57 9.09 -6.52 -23.86
CA PRO A 57 9.53 -7.90 -23.61
C PRO A 57 10.77 -8.01 -22.71
N THR A 58 11.44 -6.89 -22.42
CA THR A 58 12.76 -6.92 -21.77
C THR A 58 12.76 -6.40 -20.34
N ASN A 59 11.97 -5.37 -20.06
CA ASN A 59 11.94 -4.70 -18.76
C ASN A 59 10.53 -4.21 -18.46
N VAL A 60 10.12 -4.37 -17.21
CA VAL A 60 8.91 -3.71 -16.70
C VAL A 60 9.16 -2.20 -16.68
N SER A 61 8.19 -1.43 -17.19
CA SER A 61 8.31 0.03 -17.22
C SER A 61 8.37 0.61 -15.79
N LEU A 62 9.21 1.63 -15.59
CA LEU A 62 9.31 2.31 -14.28
C LEU A 62 7.95 2.85 -13.83
N LEU A 63 7.15 3.35 -14.78
CA LEU A 63 5.81 3.84 -14.51
C LEU A 63 4.90 2.72 -13.98
N LEU A 64 4.95 1.51 -14.55
CA LEU A 64 4.16 0.38 -14.06
C LEU A 64 4.60 -0.02 -12.64
N LEU A 65 5.91 -0.06 -12.38
CA LEU A 65 6.45 -0.32 -11.05
C LEU A 65 6.00 0.73 -10.03
N ASP A 66 6.03 2.01 -10.40
CA ASP A 66 5.54 3.09 -9.56
C ASP A 66 4.07 2.85 -9.21
N ARG A 67 3.21 2.57 -10.20
CA ARG A 67 1.77 2.30 -10.02
C ARG A 67 1.48 1.13 -9.11
N ILE A 68 2.24 0.04 -9.24
CA ILE A 68 2.17 -1.09 -8.31
C ILE A 68 2.47 -0.63 -6.88
N LEU A 69 3.53 0.15 -6.65
CA LEU A 69 3.84 0.68 -5.32
C LEU A 69 2.78 1.67 -4.81
N GLN A 70 2.14 2.44 -5.68
CA GLN A 70 1.03 3.32 -5.29
C GLN A 70 -0.16 2.50 -4.78
N SER A 71 -0.53 1.44 -5.50
CA SER A 71 -1.61 0.54 -5.10
C SER A 71 -1.28 -0.22 -3.81
N LEU A 72 -0.03 -0.68 -3.65
CA LEU A 72 0.44 -1.30 -2.41
C LEU A 72 0.29 -0.33 -1.23
N GLY A 73 0.78 0.90 -1.42
CA GLY A 73 0.69 1.95 -0.44
C GLY A 73 -0.74 2.29 -0.03
N PHE A 74 -1.64 2.34 -1.00
CA PHE A 74 -3.07 2.52 -0.78
C PHE A 74 -3.67 1.37 0.03
N ALA A 75 -3.45 0.13 -0.41
CA ALA A 75 -4.00 -1.06 0.22
C ALA A 75 -3.57 -1.19 1.69
N VAL A 76 -2.27 -1.05 1.96
CA VAL A 76 -1.74 -1.12 3.34
C VAL A 76 -2.31 0.00 4.20
N SER A 77 -2.31 1.24 3.70
CA SER A 77 -2.80 2.38 4.47
C SER A 77 -4.29 2.24 4.79
N ALA A 78 -5.08 1.79 3.82
CA ALA A 78 -6.50 1.55 4.01
C ALA A 78 -6.78 0.44 5.02
N TYR A 79 -6.05 -0.67 4.90
CA TYR A 79 -6.19 -1.79 5.83
C TYR A 79 -5.87 -1.39 7.27
N ILE A 80 -4.73 -0.74 7.51
CA ILE A 80 -4.32 -0.32 8.87
C ILE A 80 -5.34 0.65 9.47
N LEU A 81 -5.81 1.63 8.68
CA LEU A 81 -6.80 2.59 9.15
C LEU A 81 -8.15 1.93 9.45
N GLN A 82 -8.58 0.98 8.63
CA GLN A 82 -9.82 0.23 8.87
C GLN A 82 -9.75 -0.58 10.17
N GLN A 83 -8.61 -1.22 10.47
CA GLN A 83 -8.42 -1.93 11.75
C GLN A 83 -8.57 -1.02 12.97
N GLN A 84 -8.38 0.29 12.79
CA GLN A 84 -8.51 1.30 13.83
C GLN A 84 -9.86 2.02 13.83
N GLY A 85 -10.81 1.58 13.00
CA GLY A 85 -12.10 2.26 12.81
C GLY A 85 -11.95 3.63 12.14
N ARG A 86 -10.85 3.86 11.40
CA ARG A 86 -10.50 5.13 10.77
C ARG A 86 -10.74 5.07 9.27
N GLN A 87 -11.17 6.19 8.69
CA GLN A 87 -11.27 6.38 7.26
C GLN A 87 -10.37 7.54 6.82
N PHE A 88 -9.92 7.49 5.57
CA PHE A 88 -9.17 8.57 4.93
C PHE A 88 -9.89 9.00 3.66
N LYS A 89 -9.61 10.22 3.21
CA LYS A 89 -10.19 10.78 1.98
C LYS A 89 -9.17 10.88 0.86
N PHE A 90 -7.93 11.18 1.21
CA PHE A 90 -6.87 11.39 0.23
C PHE A 90 -5.57 10.72 0.64
N LEU A 91 -4.87 10.25 -0.38
CA LEU A 91 -3.56 9.64 -0.32
C LEU A 91 -2.68 10.33 -1.34
N PHE A 92 -1.55 10.88 -0.89
CA PHE A 92 -0.58 11.56 -1.73
C PHE A 92 0.76 10.89 -1.62
N ILE A 93 1.32 10.50 -2.76
CA ILE A 93 2.67 9.97 -2.80
C ILE A 93 3.63 11.14 -2.79
N LYS A 94 4.41 11.24 -1.72
CA LYS A 94 5.40 12.30 -1.54
C LYS A 94 6.63 12.06 -2.40
N GLY A 95 6.95 10.81 -2.64
CA GLY A 95 8.01 10.39 -3.54
C GLY A 95 8.22 8.89 -3.52
N ILE A 96 8.75 8.38 -4.62
CA ILE A 96 9.22 7.01 -4.78
C ILE A 96 10.69 7.10 -5.18
N ARG A 97 11.55 6.36 -4.47
CA ARG A 97 12.97 6.25 -4.79
C ARG A 97 13.27 4.81 -5.15
N TRP A 98 13.89 4.62 -6.30
CA TRP A 98 14.31 3.31 -6.77
C TRP A 98 15.83 3.22 -6.82
N ASN A 99 16.34 2.03 -6.50
CA ASN A 99 17.73 1.66 -6.75
C ASN A 99 17.75 0.30 -7.48
N PHE A 100 18.13 0.29 -8.75
CA PHE A 100 18.14 -0.90 -9.59
C PHE A 100 19.51 -1.55 -9.61
N ALA A 101 19.59 -2.79 -9.14
CA ALA A 101 20.77 -3.65 -9.29
C ALA A 101 20.71 -4.48 -10.58
N GLY A 102 19.55 -4.54 -11.23
CA GLY A 102 19.36 -5.21 -12.52
C GLY A 102 17.95 -5.05 -13.07
N PRO A 103 17.69 -5.64 -14.25
CA PRO A 103 16.39 -5.57 -14.91
C PRO A 103 15.33 -6.38 -14.16
N ILE A 104 14.13 -5.82 -14.05
CA ILE A 104 12.92 -6.56 -13.65
C ILE A 104 12.26 -7.03 -14.93
N ARG A 105 12.28 -8.35 -15.16
CA ARG A 105 11.82 -8.91 -16.43
C ARG A 105 10.31 -9.14 -16.45
N PRO A 106 9.63 -8.74 -17.54
CA PRO A 106 8.24 -9.08 -17.78
C PRO A 106 8.11 -10.58 -18.10
N GLY A 107 6.98 -11.19 -17.74
CA GLY A 107 6.74 -12.63 -17.89
C GLY A 107 7.13 -13.51 -16.69
N ARG A 108 7.51 -12.91 -15.56
CA ARG A 108 7.57 -13.58 -14.25
C ARG A 108 6.79 -12.75 -13.23
N PRO A 109 6.13 -13.39 -12.25
CA PRO A 109 5.51 -12.65 -11.16
C PRO A 109 6.55 -11.76 -10.47
N VAL A 110 6.19 -10.50 -10.25
CA VAL A 110 6.99 -9.57 -9.46
C VAL A 110 6.68 -9.80 -7.99
N ARG A 111 7.72 -10.17 -7.24
CA ARG A 111 7.65 -10.32 -5.79
C ARG A 111 8.13 -9.05 -5.13
N LEU A 112 7.27 -8.45 -4.33
CA LEU A 112 7.57 -7.30 -3.49
C LEU A 112 7.66 -7.76 -2.04
N GLN A 113 8.68 -7.30 -1.34
CA GLN A 113 8.81 -7.49 0.11
C GLN A 113 9.24 -6.17 0.71
N SER A 114 8.50 -5.66 1.68
CA SER A 114 8.87 -4.44 2.38
C SER A 114 8.49 -4.48 3.85
N THR A 115 9.24 -3.72 4.63
CA THR A 115 8.76 -3.24 5.92
C THR A 115 7.98 -1.97 5.71
N TYR A 116 7.03 -1.69 6.60
CA TYR A 116 6.34 -0.42 6.62
C TYR A 116 6.37 0.21 8.00
N ASP A 117 6.16 1.52 8.05
CA ASP A 117 5.97 2.28 9.29
C ASP A 117 4.89 3.34 9.06
N MET A 118 3.92 3.41 9.97
CA MET A 118 2.86 4.42 9.92
C MET A 118 2.97 5.34 11.13
N GLN A 119 3.19 6.62 10.86
CA GLN A 119 3.32 7.67 11.86
C GLN A 119 2.18 8.68 11.73
N PHE A 120 1.45 8.89 12.81
CA PHE A 120 0.45 9.96 12.88
C PHE A 120 1.14 11.27 13.26
N LEU A 121 1.16 12.22 12.33
CA LEU A 121 1.72 13.57 12.55
C LEU A 121 0.70 14.49 13.23
N SER A 122 -0.59 14.22 13.00
CA SER A 122 -1.71 14.93 13.63
C SER A 122 -2.96 14.04 13.59
N PRO A 123 -4.07 14.43 14.23
CA PRO A 123 -5.33 13.71 14.10
C PRO A 123 -5.82 13.56 12.64
N ARG A 124 -5.36 14.44 11.74
CA ARG A 124 -5.79 14.50 10.33
C ARG A 124 -4.74 14.04 9.32
N LYS A 125 -3.50 13.83 9.76
CA LYS A 125 -2.38 13.55 8.88
C LYS A 125 -1.56 12.39 9.42
N ALA A 126 -1.38 11.38 8.58
CA ALA A 126 -0.41 10.33 8.81
C ALA A 126 0.57 10.27 7.65
N VAL A 127 1.72 9.68 7.90
CA VAL A 127 2.70 9.30 6.88
C VAL A 127 2.94 7.82 7.01
N CYS A 128 2.78 7.09 5.92
CA CYS A 128 3.14 5.69 5.80
C CYS A 128 4.37 5.59 4.91
N THR A 129 5.46 5.02 5.44
CA THR A 129 6.71 4.79 4.71
C THR A 129 6.90 3.31 4.49
N PHE A 130 7.42 2.95 3.32
CA PHE A 130 7.77 1.58 2.96
C PHE A 130 9.21 1.54 2.49
N ASP A 131 9.91 0.52 2.95
CA ASP A 131 11.28 0.21 2.56
C ASP A 131 11.33 -1.25 2.15
N GLY A 132 11.70 -1.51 0.90
CA GLY A 132 11.55 -2.85 0.35
C GLY A 132 12.42 -3.18 -0.84
N THR A 133 12.22 -4.40 -1.32
CA THR A 133 12.93 -4.97 -2.45
C THR A 133 11.98 -5.67 -3.42
N VAL A 134 12.47 -5.83 -4.65
CA VAL A 134 11.78 -6.51 -5.74
C VAL A 134 12.61 -7.70 -6.21
N ASN A 135 11.95 -8.86 -6.38
CA ASN A 135 12.54 -10.09 -6.92
C ASN A 135 13.89 -10.44 -6.27
N ASP A 136 13.90 -10.56 -4.94
CA ASP A 136 15.08 -10.95 -4.15
C ASP A 136 16.28 -9.98 -4.34
N GLY A 137 16.00 -8.67 -4.41
CA GLY A 137 17.02 -7.62 -4.44
C GLY A 137 17.45 -7.13 -5.83
N LYS A 138 16.68 -7.43 -6.89
CA LYS A 138 16.92 -6.84 -8.23
C LYS A 138 16.69 -5.34 -8.29
N ALA A 139 15.75 -4.87 -7.47
CA ALA A 139 15.59 -3.46 -7.18
C ALA A 139 15.28 -3.29 -5.69
N ALA A 140 15.66 -2.15 -5.14
CA ALA A 140 15.20 -1.67 -3.85
C ALA A 140 14.34 -0.42 -4.05
N PHE A 141 13.35 -0.24 -3.19
CA PHE A 141 12.48 0.93 -3.22
C PHE A 141 12.30 1.51 -1.82
N ASN A 142 12.13 2.83 -1.79
CA ASN A 142 11.60 3.55 -0.65
C ASN A 142 10.44 4.41 -1.14
N VAL A 143 9.29 4.33 -0.49
CA VAL A 143 8.14 5.16 -0.81
C VAL A 143 7.56 5.78 0.45
N ALA A 144 7.22 7.05 0.37
CA ALA A 144 6.55 7.79 1.44
C ALA A 144 5.21 8.30 0.96
N ILE A 145 4.19 8.07 1.79
CA ILE A 145 2.80 8.29 1.44
C ILE A 145 2.15 9.10 2.54
N GLU A 146 1.65 10.29 2.19
CA GLU A 146 0.88 11.13 3.10
C GLU A 146 -0.61 10.79 3.00
N ILE A 147 -1.23 10.58 4.15
CA ILE A 147 -2.63 10.23 4.28
C ILE A 147 -3.35 11.37 4.98
N PHE A 148 -4.48 11.81 4.42
CA PHE A 148 -5.32 12.86 4.99
C PHE A 148 -6.74 12.35 5.29
N SER A 149 -7.19 12.59 6.53
CA SER A 149 -8.52 12.22 7.01
C SER A 149 -9.50 13.40 6.96
N PRO A 150 -10.78 13.19 6.59
CA PRO A 150 -11.73 14.28 6.32
C PRO A 150 -12.38 14.95 7.55
N HIS A 151 -12.42 14.38 8.76
CA HIS A 151 -13.29 14.91 9.83
C HIS A 151 -12.60 15.73 10.95
N GLU A 152 -13.40 16.59 11.60
CA GLU A 152 -13.06 17.55 12.68
C GLU A 152 -13.15 16.98 14.10
N ALA A 153 -13.58 15.73 14.29
CA ALA A 153 -13.64 15.16 15.62
C ALA A 153 -12.27 14.56 16.01
N PRO A 154 -11.80 14.76 17.26
CA PRO A 154 -10.76 13.90 17.84
C PRO A 154 -11.20 12.43 17.71
N TRP A 155 -10.25 11.50 17.73
CA TRP A 155 -10.50 10.06 17.68
C TRP A 155 -11.16 9.51 18.96
N ASP A 156 -12.19 10.19 19.48
CA ASP A 156 -12.97 9.76 20.62
C ASP A 156 -14.06 8.80 20.14
N ILE A 157 -13.91 7.54 20.52
CA ILE A 157 -14.88 6.48 20.33
C ILE A 157 -16.06 6.77 21.27
N GLU A 158 -17.10 7.45 20.79
CA GLU A 158 -18.42 7.31 21.41
C GLU A 158 -19.04 6.01 20.91
N THR A 159 -18.95 4.97 21.74
CA THR A 159 -19.76 3.75 21.63
C THR A 159 -21.23 4.14 21.67
N SER A 160 -21.89 4.24 20.51
CA SER A 160 -23.35 4.29 20.46
C SER A 160 -23.92 2.87 20.56
N PRO A 161 -24.91 2.60 21.42
CA PRO A 161 -25.47 1.27 21.59
C PRO A 161 -26.29 0.86 20.36
N ILE A 162 -26.15 -0.41 19.97
CA ILE A 162 -27.02 -1.06 18.98
C ILE A 162 -28.46 -0.99 19.52
N PRO A 163 -29.43 -0.40 18.79
CA PRO A 163 -30.81 -0.40 19.24
C PRO A 163 -31.36 -1.82 19.19
N ALA A 164 -31.90 -2.28 20.32
CA ALA A 164 -32.62 -3.54 20.41
C ALA A 164 -33.86 -3.47 19.50
N SER A 165 -33.93 -4.38 18.53
CA SER A 165 -35.12 -4.61 17.71
C SER A 165 -36.22 -5.27 18.53
N ASN A 166 -37.42 -4.68 18.52
CA ASN A 166 -38.67 -5.31 18.98
C ASN A 166 -39.14 -6.37 17.98
#